data_AF-A0A9E2D212-F1
#
_entry.id   AF-A0A9E2D212-F1
#
_cell.length_a   1.000
_cell.length_b   1.000
_cell.length_c   1.000
_cell.angle_alpha   90.00
_cell.angle_beta   90.00
_cell.angle_gamma   90.00
#
_symmetry.space_group_name_H-M   'P 1'
#
loop_
_entity.id
_entity.type
_entity.pdbx_description
1 polymer ?
#
loop_
_entity_poly.entity_id
_entity_poly.type
_entity_poly.pdbx_seq_one_letter_code
_entity_poly.pdbx_strand_id
1 'polypeptide(L)'
;MEPIKYNEDSLAYGTTNITIPGFSVPSVILPLYIWALFASPTMFLLLFLNRRVRNVGPLILVFMMITLGGVEMAQLLIHADIDKGFPVTHMIFKISGLNGTIIYYAILIMGFTLFGIPAWFVVRWISRCYYAKKFSDQTILFDSIWLLATLALCGYLIMEVGSMGWLGIFAFVIYKLVQIYGLRSLQLTAKKRHNSQLLFLRVFGSGKRTQHFFDLLNARWRYIGSIELVASTDLAGTTLEPNEFLDFLSGKLRNNFIRNHEELGHRLATLDLKPDADGRFRVNEFFCFDDTWQMTVISLIGQSDVVIMDLRNFSRENRGCIFELQTLVDLIPLKRVVILIDHTTDYPFLEVTLRHCWEGMRASSPNADSDVATLQLLRAERSVSATVNRLMLICDHISASTGTELPLNGALTS
;
A
#
# COMPACT_ATOMS: atom_id res chain seq x y z
N MET A 1 -76.83 22.53 -18.88
CA MET A 1 -75.63 22.32 -19.71
C MET A 1 -74.65 23.39 -19.33
N GLU A 2 -73.68 23.07 -18.48
CA GLU A 2 -72.69 24.01 -17.98
C GLU A 2 -71.40 23.22 -17.69
N PRO A 3 -70.23 23.64 -18.18
CA PRO A 3 -69.00 22.85 -18.07
C PRO A 3 -68.38 23.02 -16.68
N ILE A 4 -68.07 21.91 -16.01
CA ILE A 4 -67.19 21.92 -14.84
C ILE A 4 -65.81 22.36 -15.31
N LYS A 5 -65.41 23.59 -14.94
CA LYS A 5 -64.05 24.08 -15.18
C LYS A 5 -63.08 23.24 -14.38
N TYR A 6 -62.19 22.52 -15.06
CA TYR A 6 -60.97 22.03 -14.43
C TYR A 6 -60.11 23.24 -14.04
N ASN A 7 -59.60 23.25 -12.80
CA ASN A 7 -58.65 24.27 -12.40
C ASN A 7 -57.21 23.80 -12.69
N GLU A 8 -56.57 24.45 -13.67
CA GLU A 8 -55.24 24.06 -14.17
C GLU A 8 -54.13 24.31 -13.13
N ASP A 9 -54.36 25.15 -12.11
CA ASP A 9 -53.45 25.41 -10.99
C ASP A 9 -53.01 24.16 -10.20
N SER A 10 -53.74 23.05 -10.34
CA SER A 10 -53.49 21.79 -9.62
C SER A 10 -52.27 20.99 -10.12
N LEU A 11 -51.63 21.39 -11.24
CA LEU A 11 -50.44 20.73 -11.79
C LEU A 11 -49.10 21.37 -11.38
N ALA A 12 -49.12 22.35 -10.47
CA ALA A 12 -47.91 22.87 -9.83
C ALA A 12 -47.28 21.79 -8.90
N TYR A 13 -46.42 20.94 -9.45
CA TYR A 13 -45.54 20.05 -8.69
C TYR A 13 -44.65 20.89 -7.75
N GLY A 14 -45.09 21.05 -6.51
CA GLY A 14 -44.50 21.97 -5.56
C GLY A 14 -43.04 21.63 -5.26
N THR A 15 -42.12 22.46 -5.76
CA THR A 15 -40.70 22.43 -5.37
C THR A 15 -40.56 23.04 -3.98
N THR A 16 -41.06 22.34 -2.96
CA THR A 16 -40.92 22.72 -1.56
C THR A 16 -39.45 22.66 -1.15
N ASN A 17 -38.83 23.83 -1.01
CA ASN A 17 -37.46 23.94 -0.50
C ASN A 17 -37.41 23.39 0.93
N ILE A 18 -36.54 22.42 1.19
CA ILE A 18 -36.36 21.90 2.54
C ILE A 18 -35.43 22.83 3.31
N THR A 19 -35.89 23.33 4.45
CA THR A 19 -35.12 24.20 5.35
C THR A 19 -34.26 23.35 6.29
N ILE A 20 -32.99 23.19 5.91
CA ILE A 20 -31.92 22.80 6.83
C ILE A 20 -31.65 24.04 7.73
N PRO A 21 -31.24 23.89 9.01
CA PRO A 21 -30.98 25.04 9.88
C PRO A 21 -30.02 26.06 9.24
N GLY A 22 -30.56 27.24 8.89
CA GLY A 22 -29.84 28.34 8.22
C GLY A 22 -29.87 28.33 6.67
N PHE A 23 -30.31 27.26 6.00
CA PHE A 23 -30.24 27.15 4.53
C PHE A 23 -31.47 26.44 3.91
N SER A 24 -32.11 27.09 2.93
CA SER A 24 -33.15 26.48 2.10
C SER A 24 -32.55 25.75 0.90
N VAL A 25 -32.65 24.42 0.85
CA VAL A 25 -32.16 23.61 -0.27
C VAL A 25 -33.31 23.31 -1.24
N PRO A 26 -33.19 23.64 -2.55
CA PRO A 26 -34.17 23.26 -3.56
C PRO A 26 -34.35 21.74 -3.64
N SER A 27 -35.60 21.27 -3.76
CA SER A 27 -35.92 19.84 -3.84
C SER A 27 -35.20 19.11 -4.98
N VAL A 28 -34.89 19.81 -6.08
CA VAL A 28 -34.09 19.31 -7.22
C VAL A 28 -32.63 19.03 -6.84
N ILE A 29 -32.07 19.74 -5.85
CA ILE A 29 -30.69 19.58 -5.37
C ILE A 29 -30.61 18.56 -4.22
N LEU A 30 -31.71 18.30 -3.53
CA LEU A 30 -31.77 17.36 -2.39
C LEU A 30 -31.17 15.97 -2.68
N PRO A 31 -31.39 15.30 -3.84
CA PRO A 31 -30.76 14.02 -4.12
C PRO A 31 -29.23 14.11 -4.23
N LEU A 32 -28.69 15.22 -4.77
CA LEU A 32 -27.25 15.47 -4.85
C LEU A 32 -26.65 15.78 -3.47
N TYR A 33 -27.39 16.51 -2.62
CA TYR A 33 -26.99 16.76 -1.22
C TYR A 33 -26.93 15.46 -0.41
N ILE A 34 -27.98 14.62 -0.50
CA ILE A 34 -28.03 13.30 0.15
C ILE A 34 -26.88 12.42 -0.36
N TRP A 35 -26.68 12.35 -1.68
CA TRP A 35 -25.58 11.61 -2.28
C TRP A 35 -24.21 12.10 -1.78
N ALA A 36 -23.97 13.42 -1.74
CA ALA A 36 -22.72 13.99 -1.28
C ALA A 36 -22.46 13.71 0.21
N LEU A 37 -23.50 13.76 1.05
CA LEU A 37 -23.42 13.42 2.47
C LEU A 37 -22.99 11.96 2.67
N PHE A 38 -23.66 11.01 2.00
CA PHE A 38 -23.33 9.58 2.07
C PHE A 38 -22.03 9.21 1.32
N ALA A 39 -21.59 10.00 0.34
CA ALA A 39 -20.29 9.84 -0.32
C ALA A 39 -19.12 10.45 0.47
N SER A 40 -19.37 11.28 1.48
CA SER A 40 -18.32 11.95 2.25
C SER A 40 -17.33 11.01 2.97
N PRO A 41 -17.71 9.84 3.53
CA PRO A 41 -16.75 8.89 4.09
C PRO A 41 -15.87 8.26 3.00
N THR A 42 -16.41 8.09 1.78
CA THR A 42 -15.66 7.60 0.61
C THR A 42 -14.66 8.64 0.12
N MET A 43 -15.00 9.93 0.13
CA MET A 43 -14.06 11.01 -0.15
C MET A 43 -12.95 11.08 0.90
N PHE A 44 -13.28 10.89 2.17
CA PHE A 44 -12.30 10.81 3.25
C PHE A 44 -11.34 9.61 3.06
N LEU A 45 -11.85 8.43 2.67
CA LEU A 45 -11.03 7.27 2.32
C LEU A 45 -9.99 7.58 1.23
N LEU A 46 -10.33 8.35 0.19
CA LEU A 46 -9.40 8.65 -0.92
C LEU A 46 -8.11 9.35 -0.44
N LEU A 47 -8.13 10.06 0.68
CA LEU A 47 -6.94 10.65 1.29
C LEU A 47 -5.96 9.56 1.77
N PHE A 48 -6.45 8.51 2.41
CA PHE A 48 -5.66 7.40 2.96
C PHE A 48 -5.35 6.31 1.93
N LEU A 49 -6.17 6.18 0.87
CA LEU A 49 -5.95 5.25 -0.24
C LEU A 49 -4.98 5.81 -1.32
N ASN A 50 -4.61 7.09 -1.24
CA ASN A 50 -3.63 7.73 -2.12
C ASN A 50 -2.28 6.99 -2.08
N ARG A 51 -1.72 6.66 -3.26
CA ARG A 51 -0.53 5.80 -3.41
C ARG A 51 0.64 6.17 -2.50
N ARG A 52 0.87 7.47 -2.28
CA ARG A 52 1.98 7.99 -1.43
C ARG A 52 1.86 7.66 0.06
N VAL A 53 0.65 7.42 0.56
CA VAL A 53 0.40 7.13 1.98
C VAL A 53 -0.24 5.77 2.20
N ARG A 54 -0.65 5.06 1.15
CA ARG A 54 -1.45 3.81 1.22
C ARG A 54 -0.89 2.71 2.13
N ASN A 55 0.42 2.66 2.35
CA ASN A 55 1.07 1.67 3.24
C ASN A 55 0.87 2.00 4.74
N VAL A 56 0.56 3.26 5.07
CA VAL A 56 0.45 3.80 6.43
C VAL A 56 -0.95 4.36 6.74
N GLY A 57 -1.59 4.97 5.74
CA GLY A 57 -2.89 5.61 5.79
C GLY A 57 -4.00 4.75 6.42
N PRO A 58 -4.11 3.44 6.12
CA PRO A 58 -5.04 2.53 6.80
C PRO A 58 -4.87 2.49 8.33
N LEU A 59 -3.64 2.60 8.84
CA LEU A 59 -3.36 2.60 10.28
C LEU A 59 -3.71 3.94 10.92
N ILE A 60 -3.41 5.04 10.21
CA ILE A 60 -3.83 6.39 10.62
C ILE A 60 -5.36 6.46 10.65
N LEU A 61 -6.04 5.87 9.66
CA LEU A 61 -7.49 5.76 9.61
C LEU A 61 -8.04 4.96 10.80
N VAL A 62 -7.49 3.79 11.12
CA VAL A 62 -7.87 3.01 12.32
C VAL A 62 -7.63 3.81 13.61
N PHE A 63 -6.51 4.52 13.73
CA PHE A 63 -6.23 5.39 14.88
C PHE A 63 -7.25 6.54 14.99
N MET A 64 -7.58 7.19 13.87
CA MET A 64 -8.58 8.26 13.80
C MET A 64 -9.98 7.74 14.12
N MET A 65 -10.37 6.57 13.63
CA MET A 65 -11.68 5.97 13.93
C MET A 65 -11.85 5.69 15.43
N ILE A 66 -10.83 5.16 16.09
CA ILE A 66 -10.87 4.90 17.54
C ILE A 66 -10.90 6.21 18.34
N THR A 67 -10.06 7.19 17.99
CA THR A 67 -9.99 8.47 18.70
C THR A 67 -11.23 9.35 18.48
N LEU A 68 -11.79 9.37 17.27
CA LEU A 68 -13.09 10.01 16.98
C LEU A 68 -14.23 9.30 17.70
N GLY A 69 -14.21 7.96 17.81
CA GLY A 69 -15.15 7.22 18.66
C GLY A 69 -15.13 7.67 20.14
N GLY A 70 -13.97 8.13 20.64
CA GLY A 70 -13.85 8.77 21.95
C GLY A 70 -14.48 10.16 22.02
N VAL A 71 -14.49 10.93 20.93
CA VAL A 71 -15.19 12.21 20.81
C VAL A 71 -16.71 12.00 20.76
N GLU A 72 -17.18 11.04 19.95
CA GLU A 72 -18.60 10.66 19.89
C GLU A 72 -19.11 10.17 21.25
N MET A 73 -18.35 9.31 21.94
CA MET A 73 -18.67 8.86 23.30
C MET A 73 -18.74 10.04 24.29
N ALA A 74 -17.82 11.00 24.19
CA ALA A 74 -17.85 12.22 25.00
C ALA A 74 -19.08 13.09 24.70
N GLN A 75 -19.50 13.22 23.43
CA GLN A 75 -20.73 13.91 23.06
C GLN A 75 -21.98 13.19 23.59
N LEU A 76 -22.06 11.87 23.46
CA LEU A 76 -23.18 11.06 23.98
C LEU A 76 -23.33 11.22 25.50
N LEU A 77 -22.22 11.25 26.24
CA LEU A 77 -22.23 11.51 27.69
C LEU A 77 -22.73 12.92 28.01
N ILE A 78 -22.34 13.95 27.26
CA ILE A 78 -22.81 15.33 27.46
C ILE A 78 -24.33 15.44 27.21
N HIS A 79 -24.86 14.84 26.13
CA HIS A 79 -26.30 14.90 25.84
C HIS A 79 -27.12 14.13 26.88
N ALA A 80 -26.74 12.89 27.21
CA ALA A 80 -27.44 12.05 28.19
C ALA A 80 -27.37 12.57 29.65
N ASP A 81 -26.58 13.62 29.90
CA ASP A 81 -26.45 14.35 31.17
C ASP A 81 -27.33 15.62 31.18
N ILE A 82 -27.42 16.32 30.04
CA ILE A 82 -28.40 17.40 29.80
C ILE A 82 -29.83 16.85 29.90
N ASP A 83 -30.13 15.74 29.24
CA ASP A 83 -31.48 15.13 29.21
C ASP A 83 -31.97 14.69 30.61
N LYS A 84 -31.03 14.43 31.54
CA LYS A 84 -31.32 14.06 32.93
C LYS A 84 -31.43 15.27 33.86
N GLY A 85 -31.23 16.49 33.35
CA GLY A 85 -31.31 17.73 34.12
C GLY A 85 -30.11 17.97 35.06
N PHE A 86 -28.97 17.29 34.84
CA PHE A 86 -27.78 17.37 35.69
C PHE A 86 -26.55 18.03 35.03
N PRO A 87 -26.69 19.02 34.10
CA PRO A 87 -25.64 19.44 33.18
C PRO A 87 -24.30 19.75 33.87
N VAL A 88 -23.38 18.80 33.81
CA VAL A 88 -22.04 18.82 34.38
C VAL A 88 -21.22 19.96 33.79
N THR A 89 -21.45 20.29 32.51
CA THR A 89 -20.89 21.49 31.86
C THR A 89 -21.30 22.78 32.60
N HIS A 90 -22.56 22.88 33.04
CA HIS A 90 -23.11 24.04 33.76
C HIS A 90 -22.76 24.03 35.26
N MET A 91 -22.55 22.86 35.85
CA MET A 91 -22.05 22.69 37.21
C MET A 91 -20.56 23.07 37.31
N ILE A 92 -19.72 22.57 36.38
CA ILE A 92 -18.31 22.94 36.27
C ILE A 92 -18.17 24.42 35.92
N PHE A 93 -19.03 25.00 35.08
CA PHE A 93 -19.09 26.45 34.84
C PHE A 93 -19.26 27.22 36.17
N LYS A 94 -20.23 26.83 37.01
CA LYS A 94 -20.48 27.48 38.31
C LYS A 94 -19.33 27.33 39.31
N ILE A 95 -18.55 26.24 39.24
CA ILE A 95 -17.45 25.95 40.18
C ILE A 95 -16.12 26.56 39.71
N SER A 96 -15.85 26.59 38.41
CA SER A 96 -14.56 26.99 37.83
C SER A 96 -14.53 28.39 37.20
N GLY A 97 -15.70 28.98 36.91
CA GLY A 97 -15.81 30.24 36.16
C GLY A 97 -15.43 30.15 34.68
N LEU A 98 -15.00 28.98 34.19
CA LEU A 98 -14.68 28.74 32.77
C LEU A 98 -15.96 28.71 31.94
N ASN A 99 -15.95 29.40 30.79
CA ASN A 99 -17.06 29.39 29.83
C ASN A 99 -17.46 27.95 29.45
N GLY A 100 -18.76 27.66 29.44
CA GLY A 100 -19.32 26.34 29.09
C GLY A 100 -18.84 25.81 27.72
N THR A 101 -18.58 26.70 26.75
CA THR A 101 -17.99 26.34 25.46
C THR A 101 -16.57 25.77 25.61
N ILE A 102 -15.75 26.31 26.52
CA ILE A 102 -14.40 25.80 26.80
C ILE A 102 -14.49 24.43 27.48
N ILE A 103 -15.40 24.27 28.44
CA ILE A 103 -15.64 23.00 29.15
C ILE A 103 -16.10 21.91 28.16
N TYR A 104 -17.02 22.24 27.24
CA TYR A 104 -17.46 21.35 26.17
C TYR A 104 -16.28 20.85 25.32
N TYR A 105 -15.47 21.75 24.76
CA TYR A 105 -14.31 21.34 23.95
C TYR A 105 -13.24 20.61 24.76
N ALA A 106 -13.04 20.95 26.04
CA ALA A 106 -12.12 20.23 26.92
C ALA A 106 -12.57 18.77 27.14
N ILE A 107 -13.87 18.52 27.29
CA ILE A 107 -14.42 17.15 27.41
C ILE A 107 -14.24 16.37 26.09
N LEU A 108 -14.41 17.01 24.93
CA LEU A 108 -14.15 16.37 23.63
C LEU A 108 -12.67 16.02 23.43
N ILE A 109 -11.77 16.94 23.78
CA ILE A 109 -10.31 16.71 23.72
C ILE A 109 -9.91 15.60 24.70
N MET A 110 -10.49 15.57 25.90
CA MET A 110 -10.29 14.48 26.86
C MET A 110 -10.76 13.13 26.30
N GLY A 111 -11.92 13.06 25.65
CA GLY A 111 -12.41 11.86 24.96
C GLY A 111 -11.44 11.37 23.88
N PHE A 112 -10.99 12.27 23.01
CA PHE A 112 -9.98 11.99 21.98
C PHE A 112 -8.67 11.47 22.59
N THR A 113 -8.13 12.14 23.62
CA THR A 113 -6.86 11.78 24.26
C THR A 113 -6.94 10.44 24.99
N LEU A 114 -8.03 10.18 25.72
CA LEU A 114 -8.24 8.90 26.41
C LEU A 114 -8.33 7.73 25.42
N PHE A 115 -9.02 7.91 24.28
CA PHE A 115 -9.09 6.89 23.22
C PHE A 115 -7.82 6.81 22.37
N GLY A 116 -6.92 7.79 22.44
CA GLY A 116 -5.58 7.71 21.85
C GLY A 116 -4.73 6.58 22.42
N ILE A 117 -4.95 6.22 23.69
CA ILE A 117 -4.25 5.12 24.38
C ILE A 117 -4.61 3.75 23.77
N PRO A 118 -5.88 3.30 23.73
CA PRO A 118 -6.22 2.05 23.05
C PRO A 118 -5.95 2.11 21.54
N ALA A 119 -6.12 3.26 20.88
CA ALA A 119 -5.77 3.42 19.47
C ALA A 119 -4.28 3.10 19.20
N TRP A 120 -3.37 3.61 20.04
CA TRP A 120 -1.94 3.30 19.97
C TRP A 120 -1.64 1.80 20.19
N PHE A 121 -2.30 1.17 21.16
CA PHE A 121 -2.14 -0.27 21.39
C PHE A 121 -2.68 -1.13 20.23
N VAL A 122 -3.80 -0.74 19.61
CA VAL A 122 -4.36 -1.41 18.43
C VAL A 122 -3.44 -1.28 17.22
N VAL A 123 -2.95 -0.06 16.90
CA VAL A 123 -1.98 0.14 15.81
C VAL A 123 -0.72 -0.72 16.04
N ARG A 124 -0.14 -0.68 17.25
CA ARG A 124 1.04 -1.47 17.61
C ARG A 124 0.79 -2.98 17.55
N TRP A 125 -0.44 -3.44 17.78
CA TRP A 125 -0.84 -4.84 17.61
C TRP A 125 -0.98 -5.22 16.12
N ILE A 126 -1.52 -4.35 15.27
CA ILE A 126 -1.57 -4.54 13.81
C ILE A 126 -0.14 -4.62 13.24
N SER A 127 0.75 -3.68 13.58
CA SER A 127 2.17 -3.71 13.19
C SER A 127 2.82 -5.05 13.54
N ARG A 128 2.64 -5.53 14.77
CA ARG A 128 3.15 -6.82 15.24
C ARG A 128 2.57 -8.01 14.47
N CYS A 129 1.29 -7.96 14.10
CA CYS A 129 0.64 -9.03 13.35
C CYS A 129 1.05 -9.08 11.88
N TYR A 130 1.37 -7.93 11.28
CA TYR A 130 2.01 -7.86 9.95
C TYR A 130 3.45 -8.40 9.99
N TYR A 131 4.28 -8.00 10.96
CA TYR A 131 5.62 -8.60 11.11
C TYR A 131 5.56 -10.11 11.40
N ALA A 132 4.52 -10.57 12.11
CA ALA A 132 4.22 -11.99 12.29
C ALA A 132 3.55 -12.67 11.07
N LYS A 133 3.51 -12.01 9.90
CA LYS A 133 3.04 -12.54 8.61
C LYS A 133 1.60 -13.07 8.63
N LYS A 134 0.76 -12.46 9.49
CA LYS A 134 -0.69 -12.76 9.61
C LYS A 134 -1.55 -11.92 8.68
N PHE A 135 -1.06 -10.76 8.27
CA PHE A 135 -1.73 -9.82 7.37
C PHE A 135 -0.73 -9.30 6.33
N SER A 136 -1.19 -9.11 5.09
CA SER A 136 -0.46 -8.37 4.06
C SER A 136 -0.85 -6.89 4.04
N ASP A 137 -0.14 -6.10 3.25
CA ASP A 137 -0.45 -4.71 2.91
C ASP A 137 -1.87 -4.57 2.33
N GLN A 138 -2.26 -5.47 1.42
CA GLN A 138 -3.62 -5.49 0.86
C GLN A 138 -4.67 -5.90 1.89
N THR A 139 -4.34 -6.83 2.80
CA THR A 139 -5.27 -7.26 3.86
C THR A 139 -5.61 -6.08 4.77
N ILE A 140 -4.61 -5.34 5.26
CA ILE A 140 -4.79 -4.17 6.12
C ILE A 140 -5.58 -3.06 5.40
N LEU A 141 -5.30 -2.85 4.10
CA LEU A 141 -5.99 -1.87 3.26
C LEU A 141 -7.50 -2.18 3.16
N PHE A 142 -7.86 -3.41 2.76
CA PHE A 142 -9.27 -3.79 2.62
C PHE A 142 -9.98 -3.89 3.96
N ASP A 143 -9.34 -4.45 4.99
CA ASP A 143 -9.90 -4.51 6.35
C ASP A 143 -10.25 -3.11 6.86
N SER A 144 -9.42 -2.10 6.60
CA SER A 144 -9.68 -0.72 7.06
C SER A 144 -10.82 -0.04 6.29
N ILE A 145 -10.97 -0.31 4.99
CA ILE A 145 -12.12 0.14 4.19
C ILE A 145 -13.42 -0.48 4.73
N TRP A 146 -13.43 -1.81 4.91
CA TRP A 146 -14.62 -2.54 5.38
C TRP A 146 -14.96 -2.21 6.83
N LEU A 147 -13.97 -1.96 7.70
CA LEU A 147 -14.20 -1.50 9.06
C LEU A 147 -14.83 -0.10 9.08
N LEU A 148 -14.36 0.85 8.26
CA LEU A 148 -14.97 2.19 8.18
C LEU A 148 -16.41 2.11 7.66
N ALA A 149 -16.65 1.34 6.58
CA ALA A 149 -17.99 1.11 6.06
C ALA A 149 -18.91 0.47 7.12
N THR A 150 -18.38 -0.44 7.94
CA THR A 150 -19.12 -1.07 9.04
C THR A 150 -19.42 -0.10 10.18
N LEU A 151 -18.50 0.77 10.58
CA LEU A 151 -18.78 1.79 11.59
C LEU A 151 -19.78 2.85 11.10
N ALA A 152 -19.71 3.25 9.82
CA ALA A 152 -20.69 4.13 9.21
C ALA A 152 -22.09 3.48 9.18
N LEU A 153 -22.17 2.19 8.84
CA LEU A 153 -23.42 1.40 8.92
C LEU A 153 -23.94 1.31 10.37
N CYS A 154 -23.07 1.07 11.35
CA CYS A 154 -23.47 1.06 12.76
C CYS A 154 -24.01 2.42 13.19
N GLY A 155 -23.36 3.53 12.82
CA GLY A 155 -23.83 4.89 13.12
C GLY A 155 -25.21 5.17 12.53
N TYR A 156 -25.44 4.80 11.27
CA TYR A 156 -26.76 4.90 10.63
C TYR A 156 -27.82 4.05 11.36
N LEU A 157 -27.54 2.78 11.62
CA LEU A 157 -28.47 1.88 12.31
C LEU A 157 -28.72 2.31 13.78
N ILE A 158 -27.78 3.00 14.43
CA ILE A 158 -27.99 3.53 15.79
C ILE A 158 -29.00 4.68 15.80
N MET A 159 -29.13 5.45 14.72
CA MET A 159 -30.18 6.46 14.57
C MET A 159 -31.56 5.84 14.28
N GLU A 160 -31.61 4.77 13.47
CA GLU A 160 -32.86 4.12 13.05
C GLU A 160 -33.43 3.14 14.10
N VAL A 161 -32.58 2.32 14.73
CA VAL A 161 -32.99 1.22 15.64
C VAL A 161 -32.28 1.24 17.00
N GLY A 162 -31.69 2.39 17.37
CA GLY A 162 -31.07 2.59 18.68
C GLY A 162 -29.89 1.65 18.95
N SER A 163 -29.75 1.18 20.19
CA SER A 163 -28.61 0.34 20.59
C SER A 163 -28.47 -0.99 19.82
N MET A 164 -29.51 -1.44 19.11
CA MET A 164 -29.42 -2.61 18.22
C MET A 164 -28.56 -2.36 16.98
N GLY A 165 -28.29 -1.10 16.61
CA GLY A 165 -27.46 -0.78 15.44
C GLY A 165 -26.01 -1.28 15.52
N TRP A 166 -25.52 -1.57 16.73
CA TRP A 166 -24.24 -2.25 16.94
C TRP A 166 -24.18 -3.67 16.35
N LEU A 167 -25.31 -4.30 16.03
CA LEU A 167 -25.36 -5.55 15.26
C LEU A 167 -24.74 -5.40 13.87
N GLY A 168 -24.59 -4.19 13.33
CA GLY A 168 -23.84 -3.91 12.11
C GLY A 168 -22.40 -4.45 12.15
N ILE A 169 -21.77 -4.57 13.33
CA ILE A 169 -20.42 -5.17 13.49
C ILE A 169 -20.35 -6.60 12.93
N PHE A 170 -21.45 -7.37 12.95
CA PHE A 170 -21.46 -8.71 12.37
C PHE A 170 -21.20 -8.72 10.86
N ALA A 171 -21.47 -7.63 10.13
CA ALA A 171 -21.10 -7.52 8.71
C ALA A 171 -19.58 -7.63 8.51
N PHE A 172 -18.77 -6.99 9.38
CA PHE A 172 -17.31 -7.11 9.35
C PHE A 172 -16.85 -8.52 9.74
N VAL A 173 -17.50 -9.16 10.71
CA VAL A 173 -17.19 -10.56 11.11
C VAL A 173 -17.45 -11.52 9.95
N ILE A 174 -18.59 -11.40 9.28
CA ILE A 174 -18.94 -12.20 8.08
C ILE A 174 -17.93 -11.94 6.96
N TYR A 175 -17.60 -10.67 6.69
CA TYR A 175 -16.56 -10.29 5.72
C TYR A 175 -15.22 -10.98 6.01
N LYS A 176 -14.73 -10.93 7.26
CA LYS A 176 -13.46 -11.57 7.65
C LYS A 176 -13.51 -13.09 7.52
N LEU A 177 -14.63 -13.74 7.84
CA LEU A 177 -14.81 -15.18 7.61
C LEU A 177 -14.75 -15.52 6.11
N VAL A 178 -15.51 -14.80 5.27
CA VAL A 178 -15.51 -14.98 3.80
C VAL A 178 -14.12 -14.77 3.21
N GLN A 179 -13.40 -13.73 3.64
CA GLN A 179 -12.02 -13.45 3.23
C GLN A 179 -11.08 -14.61 3.61
N ILE A 180 -11.12 -15.08 4.87
CA ILE A 180 -10.24 -16.16 5.37
C ILE A 180 -10.50 -17.48 4.63
N TYR A 181 -11.76 -17.87 4.44
CA TYR A 181 -12.09 -19.11 3.75
C TYR A 181 -11.84 -19.03 2.24
N GLY A 182 -12.19 -17.91 1.59
CA GLY A 182 -11.97 -17.70 0.16
C GLY A 182 -10.50 -17.66 -0.24
N LEU A 183 -9.66 -16.95 0.52
CA LEU A 183 -8.22 -16.86 0.25
C LEU A 183 -7.45 -18.15 0.62
N ARG A 184 -8.03 -19.07 1.40
CA ARG A 184 -7.35 -20.30 1.85
C ARG A 184 -6.81 -21.16 0.70
N SER A 185 -7.54 -21.25 -0.42
CA SER A 185 -7.09 -22.01 -1.60
C SER A 185 -5.88 -21.35 -2.28
N LEU A 186 -5.91 -20.02 -2.43
CA LEU A 186 -4.79 -19.24 -2.95
C LEU A 186 -3.56 -19.34 -2.03
N GLN A 187 -3.75 -19.23 -0.72
CA GLN A 187 -2.66 -19.35 0.25
C GLN A 187 -2.00 -20.74 0.22
N LEU A 188 -2.79 -21.82 0.14
CA LEU A 188 -2.28 -23.18 0.04
C LEU A 188 -1.56 -23.44 -1.29
N THR A 189 -1.98 -22.77 -2.36
CA THR A 189 -1.32 -22.82 -3.68
C THR A 189 -0.01 -22.04 -3.67
N ALA A 190 0.00 -20.81 -3.16
CA ALA A 190 1.19 -19.98 -3.05
C ALA A 190 2.28 -20.64 -2.17
N LYS A 191 1.90 -21.25 -1.04
CA LYS A 191 2.81 -22.00 -0.16
C LYS A 191 3.49 -23.22 -0.80
N LYS A 192 3.02 -23.68 -1.96
CA LYS A 192 3.65 -24.75 -2.76
C LYS A 192 4.54 -24.24 -3.89
N ARG A 193 4.49 -22.95 -4.23
CA ARG A 193 5.32 -22.36 -5.28
C ARG A 193 6.75 -22.16 -4.76
N HIS A 194 7.71 -22.29 -5.65
CA HIS A 194 9.05 -21.77 -5.42
C HIS A 194 9.00 -20.23 -5.40
N ASN A 195 9.78 -19.59 -4.53
CA ASN A 195 9.85 -18.14 -4.46
C ASN A 195 10.84 -17.62 -5.51
N SER A 196 10.35 -17.19 -6.68
CA SER A 196 11.21 -16.58 -7.71
C SER A 196 11.71 -15.21 -7.24
N GLN A 197 12.95 -15.14 -6.75
CA GLN A 197 13.56 -13.91 -6.24
C GLN A 197 13.89 -12.95 -7.39
N LEU A 198 13.44 -11.71 -7.25
CA LEU A 198 13.60 -10.66 -8.25
C LEU A 198 14.29 -9.45 -7.64
N LEU A 199 15.56 -9.26 -7.97
CA LEU A 199 16.23 -8.00 -7.73
C LEU A 199 15.80 -6.97 -8.80
N PHE A 200 15.29 -5.82 -8.35
CA PHE A 200 15.00 -4.68 -9.22
C PHE A 200 15.99 -3.53 -8.98
N LEU A 201 16.90 -3.34 -9.94
CA LEU A 201 17.89 -2.25 -9.98
C LEU A 201 17.38 -1.11 -10.89
N ARG A 202 17.84 0.12 -10.64
CA ARG A 202 17.41 1.31 -11.40
C ARG A 202 18.45 2.43 -11.32
N VAL A 203 18.47 3.31 -12.33
CA VAL A 203 19.14 4.60 -12.25
C VAL A 203 18.47 5.49 -11.17
N PHE A 204 19.29 6.09 -10.30
CA PHE A 204 18.84 7.05 -9.28
C PHE A 204 18.25 8.32 -9.91
N GLY A 205 17.32 8.99 -9.21
CA GLY A 205 16.57 10.14 -9.76
C GLY A 205 15.48 9.77 -10.77
N SER A 206 15.14 8.48 -10.91
CA SER A 206 14.09 7.99 -11.80
C SER A 206 12.68 8.44 -11.35
N GLY A 207 12.11 9.39 -12.11
CA GLY A 207 10.84 10.04 -11.75
C GLY A 207 9.58 9.17 -11.87
N LYS A 208 8.40 9.82 -11.77
CA LYS A 208 7.04 9.21 -11.70
C LYS A 208 6.77 8.01 -12.63
N ARG A 209 7.41 7.96 -13.80
CA ARG A 209 7.24 6.87 -14.79
C ARG A 209 7.90 5.56 -14.36
N THR A 210 9.01 5.59 -13.62
CA THR A 210 9.59 4.40 -13.00
C THR A 210 8.77 3.96 -11.79
N GLN A 211 8.29 4.89 -10.96
CA GLN A 211 7.36 4.56 -9.88
C GLN A 211 6.09 3.86 -10.40
N HIS A 212 5.45 4.37 -11.46
CA HIS A 212 4.26 3.71 -12.01
C HIS A 212 4.55 2.36 -12.67
N PHE A 213 5.72 2.19 -13.29
CA PHE A 213 6.16 0.88 -13.78
C PHE A 213 6.34 -0.12 -12.62
N PHE A 214 7.03 0.31 -11.56
CA PHE A 214 7.24 -0.49 -10.36
C PHE A 214 5.92 -0.83 -9.66
N ASP A 215 4.97 0.11 -9.54
CA ASP A 215 3.61 -0.14 -9.00
C ASP A 215 2.93 -1.34 -9.69
N LEU A 216 3.03 -1.42 -11.02
CA LEU A 216 2.39 -2.47 -11.82
C LEU A 216 3.17 -3.80 -11.81
N LEU A 217 4.50 -3.74 -11.70
CA LEU A 217 5.34 -4.91 -11.49
C LEU A 217 5.10 -5.52 -10.11
N ASN A 218 5.17 -4.72 -9.04
CA ASN A 218 4.84 -5.05 -7.65
C ASN A 218 3.42 -5.63 -7.49
N ALA A 219 2.43 -5.08 -8.21
CA ALA A 219 1.08 -5.61 -8.21
C ALA A 219 1.00 -7.08 -8.68
N ARG A 220 1.82 -7.47 -9.66
CA ARG A 220 1.78 -8.78 -10.35
C ARG A 220 2.83 -9.78 -9.85
N TRP A 221 4.09 -9.38 -9.80
CA TRP A 221 5.23 -10.25 -9.46
C TRP A 221 5.08 -10.91 -8.09
N ARG A 222 4.48 -10.19 -7.13
CA ARG A 222 4.24 -10.70 -5.77
C ARG A 222 3.30 -11.91 -5.69
N TYR A 223 2.70 -12.38 -6.79
CA TYR A 223 2.02 -13.69 -6.84
C TYR A 223 2.91 -14.85 -7.36
N ILE A 224 4.15 -14.55 -7.76
CA ILE A 224 5.17 -15.48 -8.25
C ILE A 224 6.32 -15.58 -7.25
N GLY A 225 6.85 -14.44 -6.79
CA GLY A 225 7.91 -14.40 -5.79
C GLY A 225 8.13 -13.03 -5.17
N SER A 226 9.14 -12.93 -4.30
CA SER A 226 9.54 -11.69 -3.63
C SER A 226 10.22 -10.71 -4.59
N ILE A 227 10.35 -9.46 -4.15
CA ILE A 227 11.10 -8.43 -4.87
C ILE A 227 12.13 -7.82 -3.93
N GLU A 228 13.38 -7.87 -4.31
CA GLU A 228 14.51 -7.35 -3.58
C GLU A 228 14.87 -5.96 -4.15
N LEU A 229 14.97 -4.96 -3.27
CA LEU A 229 15.24 -3.56 -3.65
C LEU A 229 16.42 -3.01 -2.86
N VAL A 230 17.32 -2.29 -3.53
CA VAL A 230 18.26 -1.38 -2.86
C VAL A 230 17.64 0.01 -2.85
N ALA A 231 17.31 0.50 -1.65
CA ALA A 231 16.61 1.76 -1.42
C ALA A 231 17.59 2.84 -0.96
N SER A 232 17.68 3.94 -1.72
CA SER A 232 18.32 5.17 -1.28
C SER A 232 17.39 5.98 -0.35
N THR A 233 17.98 6.89 0.41
CA THR A 233 17.30 7.84 1.31
C THR A 233 16.13 8.61 0.66
N ASP A 234 16.21 8.89 -0.64
CA ASP A 234 15.17 9.55 -1.43
C ASP A 234 13.87 8.71 -1.56
N LEU A 235 13.95 7.38 -1.60
CA LEU A 235 12.76 6.53 -1.71
C LEU A 235 11.97 6.44 -0.40
N ALA A 236 12.68 6.53 0.74
CA ALA A 236 12.14 6.34 2.08
C ALA A 236 11.02 7.34 2.45
N GLY A 237 10.81 8.41 1.68
CA GLY A 237 9.64 9.29 1.81
C GLY A 237 8.35 8.79 1.16
N THR A 238 8.36 7.64 0.47
CA THR A 238 7.25 7.22 -0.43
C THR A 238 6.78 5.78 -0.32
N THR A 239 7.54 4.87 0.29
CA THR A 239 7.17 3.44 0.45
C THR A 239 7.00 2.98 1.92
N LEU A 240 7.25 3.84 2.92
CA LEU A 240 7.30 3.50 4.35
C LEU A 240 6.35 2.38 4.79
N GLU A 241 6.94 1.33 5.35
CA GLU A 241 6.22 0.24 6.00
C GLU A 241 5.61 0.67 7.36
N PRO A 242 4.84 -0.18 8.04
CA PRO A 242 3.31 0.48 9.44
C PRO A 242 3.89 1.16 10.65
N ASN A 243 5.18 1.34 10.52
CA ASN A 243 6.05 0.30 11.04
C ASN A 243 7.46 0.92 11.07
N GLU A 244 8.09 1.04 9.89
CA GLU A 244 9.11 2.06 9.60
C GLU A 244 8.56 3.48 9.83
N PHE A 245 7.28 3.72 9.57
CA PHE A 245 6.59 4.95 9.94
C PHE A 245 6.58 5.21 11.46
N LEU A 246 6.45 4.17 12.30
CA LEU A 246 6.56 4.32 13.76
C LEU A 246 8.01 4.53 14.20
N ASP A 247 8.98 3.93 13.51
CA ASP A 247 10.40 4.24 13.71
C ASP A 247 10.73 5.67 13.25
N PHE A 248 10.16 6.15 12.15
CA PHE A 248 10.27 7.53 11.68
C PHE A 248 9.72 8.52 12.71
N LEU A 249 8.47 8.32 13.17
CA LEU A 249 7.85 9.14 14.21
C LEU A 249 8.61 9.11 15.55
N SER A 250 9.40 8.07 15.81
CA SER A 250 10.24 7.96 17.01
C SER A 250 11.73 8.25 16.79
N GLY A 251 12.11 8.77 15.60
CA GLY A 251 13.49 9.15 15.26
C GLY A 251 14.46 7.98 15.01
N LYS A 252 13.95 6.75 14.94
CA LYS A 252 14.71 5.49 14.87
C LYS A 252 14.96 4.96 13.46
N LEU A 253 14.36 5.54 12.41
CA LEU A 253 14.47 5.03 11.04
C LEU A 253 15.93 4.82 10.57
N ARG A 254 16.89 5.63 11.05
CA ARG A 254 18.35 5.46 10.78
C ARG A 254 18.94 4.15 11.33
N ASN A 255 18.23 3.41 12.17
CA ASN A 255 18.61 2.08 12.65
C ASN A 255 18.12 0.94 11.74
N ASN A 256 17.39 1.24 10.67
CA ASN A 256 17.06 0.28 9.61
C ASN A 256 18.05 0.32 8.42
N PHE A 257 19.06 1.20 8.47
CA PHE A 257 20.11 1.32 7.47
C PHE A 257 21.31 0.43 7.78
N ILE A 258 21.73 -0.37 6.81
CA ILE A 258 22.81 -1.36 6.87
C ILE A 258 24.18 -0.66 6.94
N ARG A 259 24.95 -0.97 7.98
CA ARG A 259 26.25 -0.35 8.30
C ARG A 259 27.46 -1.24 8.05
N ASN A 260 27.29 -2.55 7.99
CA ASN A 260 28.39 -3.50 7.83
C ASN A 260 27.92 -4.87 7.27
N HIS A 261 28.86 -5.80 7.11
CA HIS A 261 28.61 -7.11 6.50
C HIS A 261 27.87 -8.09 7.42
N GLU A 262 27.98 -7.92 8.73
CA GLU A 262 27.25 -8.72 9.73
C GLU A 262 25.75 -8.35 9.72
N GLU A 263 25.44 -7.06 9.67
CA GLU A 263 24.07 -6.55 9.56
C GLU A 263 23.43 -6.90 8.20
N LEU A 264 24.20 -6.85 7.10
CA LEU A 264 23.76 -7.35 5.80
C LEU A 264 23.47 -8.86 5.86
N GLY A 265 24.38 -9.65 6.42
CA GLY A 265 24.20 -11.09 6.59
C GLY A 265 22.97 -11.45 7.43
N HIS A 266 22.73 -10.72 8.53
CA HIS A 266 21.51 -10.86 9.32
C HIS A 266 20.26 -10.49 8.52
N ARG A 267 20.26 -9.36 7.78
CA ARG A 267 19.11 -8.94 6.96
C ARG A 267 18.76 -9.98 5.90
N LEU A 268 19.76 -10.52 5.20
CA LEU A 268 19.62 -11.61 4.23
C LEU A 268 19.05 -12.88 4.87
N ALA A 269 19.59 -13.30 6.03
CA ALA A 269 19.09 -14.46 6.77
C ALA A 269 17.63 -14.30 7.27
N THR A 270 17.13 -13.07 7.37
CA THR A 270 15.74 -12.75 7.77
C THR A 270 14.77 -12.48 6.61
N LEU A 271 15.17 -12.65 5.35
CA LEU A 271 14.36 -12.33 4.15
C LEU A 271 12.94 -12.94 4.17
N ASP A 272 11.96 -12.17 3.69
CA ASP A 272 10.54 -12.56 3.66
C ASP A 272 10.18 -13.46 2.44
N LEU A 273 10.92 -14.56 2.27
CA LEU A 273 10.81 -15.53 1.17
C LEU A 273 9.55 -16.44 1.21
N LYS A 274 8.51 -16.07 1.98
CA LYS A 274 7.27 -16.86 2.16
C LYS A 274 6.04 -15.98 1.92
N PRO A 275 4.98 -16.51 1.28
CA PRO A 275 3.79 -15.73 0.99
C PRO A 275 2.92 -15.51 2.24
N ASP A 276 2.31 -14.33 2.31
CA ASP A 276 1.36 -13.87 3.33
C ASP A 276 0.01 -14.63 3.27
N ALA A 277 -0.95 -14.21 4.10
CA ALA A 277 -2.31 -14.77 4.20
C ALA A 277 -3.11 -14.79 2.89
N ASP A 278 -2.86 -13.84 1.99
CA ASP A 278 -3.49 -13.67 0.68
C ASP A 278 -2.73 -14.36 -0.47
N GLY A 279 -1.62 -15.03 -0.16
CA GLY A 279 -0.75 -15.66 -1.15
C GLY A 279 0.24 -14.70 -1.83
N ARG A 280 0.35 -13.44 -1.40
CA ARG A 280 1.37 -12.51 -1.90
C ARG A 280 2.70 -12.69 -1.17
N PHE A 281 3.80 -12.76 -1.90
CA PHE A 281 5.15 -12.55 -1.39
C PHE A 281 5.38 -11.05 -1.09
N ARG A 282 6.51 -10.70 -0.47
CA ARG A 282 6.81 -9.33 -0.01
C ARG A 282 7.86 -8.63 -0.87
N VAL A 283 7.99 -7.33 -0.64
CA VAL A 283 9.11 -6.53 -1.13
C VAL A 283 10.10 -6.40 0.02
N ASN A 284 11.36 -6.75 -0.21
CA ASN A 284 12.44 -6.62 0.76
C ASN A 284 13.25 -5.37 0.42
N GLU A 285 12.98 -4.25 1.10
CA GLU A 285 13.73 -2.98 0.91
C GLU A 285 15.01 -2.97 1.78
N PHE A 286 16.16 -2.80 1.13
CA PHE A 286 17.48 -2.69 1.77
C PHE A 286 17.93 -1.23 1.77
N PHE A 287 17.87 -0.58 2.92
CA PHE A 287 18.39 0.78 3.10
C PHE A 287 19.90 0.74 3.35
N CYS A 288 20.66 1.39 2.47
CA CYS A 288 22.12 1.42 2.51
C CYS A 288 22.65 2.84 2.73
N PHE A 289 23.88 2.95 3.21
CA PHE A 289 24.68 4.16 3.14
C PHE A 289 25.56 4.14 1.88
N ASP A 290 26.17 5.29 1.54
CA ASP A 290 26.96 5.47 0.31
C ASP A 290 28.22 4.59 0.26
N ASP A 291 28.64 4.01 1.39
CA ASP A 291 29.73 3.05 1.57
C ASP A 291 29.26 1.58 1.66
N THR A 292 27.98 1.30 1.90
CA THR A 292 27.45 -0.07 2.11
C THR A 292 26.56 -0.61 0.99
N TRP A 293 26.13 0.22 0.03
CA TRP A 293 25.25 -0.25 -1.06
C TRP A 293 25.92 -1.26 -2.01
N GLN A 294 27.22 -1.11 -2.32
CA GLN A 294 27.92 -1.97 -3.29
C GLN A 294 27.93 -3.45 -2.85
N MET A 295 28.28 -3.69 -1.60
CA MET A 295 28.26 -5.03 -1.00
C MET A 295 26.84 -5.61 -0.93
N THR A 296 25.81 -4.78 -0.70
CA THR A 296 24.41 -5.22 -0.74
C THR A 296 23.98 -5.63 -2.15
N VAL A 297 24.32 -4.84 -3.17
CA VAL A 297 24.06 -5.20 -4.59
C VAL A 297 24.73 -6.52 -4.97
N ILE A 298 26.01 -6.69 -4.62
CA ILE A 298 26.77 -7.93 -4.85
C ILE A 298 26.05 -9.14 -4.23
N SER A 299 25.67 -9.05 -2.95
CA SER A 299 25.00 -10.16 -2.25
C SER A 299 23.60 -10.47 -2.81
N LEU A 300 22.85 -9.46 -3.26
CA LEU A 300 21.51 -9.68 -3.82
C LEU A 300 21.56 -10.28 -5.24
N ILE A 301 22.48 -9.83 -6.10
CA ILE A 301 22.65 -10.40 -7.46
C ILE A 301 22.93 -11.91 -7.37
N GLY A 302 23.82 -12.34 -6.48
CA GLY A 302 24.17 -13.76 -6.30
C GLY A 302 23.05 -14.66 -5.76
N GLN A 303 21.96 -14.09 -5.24
CA GLN A 303 20.80 -14.84 -4.70
C GLN A 303 19.55 -14.76 -5.59
N SER A 304 19.59 -14.00 -6.69
CA SER A 304 18.43 -13.71 -7.54
C SER A 304 18.21 -14.75 -8.64
N ASP A 305 16.95 -15.15 -8.86
CA ASP A 305 16.54 -15.96 -10.00
C ASP A 305 16.45 -15.13 -11.29
N VAL A 306 15.98 -13.88 -11.13
CA VAL A 306 15.84 -12.88 -12.19
C VAL A 306 16.40 -11.55 -11.68
N VAL A 307 17.09 -10.80 -12.53
CA VAL A 307 17.42 -9.40 -12.24
C VAL A 307 16.84 -8.51 -13.33
N ILE A 308 16.10 -7.48 -12.93
CA ILE A 308 15.62 -6.43 -13.83
C ILE A 308 16.38 -5.15 -13.54
N MET A 309 16.91 -4.52 -14.58
CA MET A 309 17.65 -3.26 -14.46
C MET A 309 17.01 -2.16 -15.29
N ASP A 310 16.50 -1.11 -14.64
CA ASP A 310 15.88 0.04 -15.27
C ASP A 310 16.91 1.10 -15.66
N LEU A 311 17.28 1.13 -16.94
CA LEU A 311 18.24 2.05 -17.56
C LEU A 311 17.57 3.12 -18.42
N ARG A 312 16.31 3.46 -18.12
CA ARG A 312 15.69 4.69 -18.64
C ARG A 312 16.39 5.90 -18.02
N ASN A 313 16.59 6.96 -18.81
CA ASN A 313 17.50 8.09 -18.53
C ASN A 313 18.99 7.70 -18.31
N PHE A 314 19.45 6.48 -18.60
CA PHE A 314 20.89 6.16 -18.54
C PHE A 314 21.65 6.89 -19.66
N SER A 315 22.70 7.63 -19.29
CA SER A 315 23.52 8.45 -20.18
C SER A 315 24.90 8.68 -19.58
N ARG A 316 25.78 9.41 -20.29
CA ARG A 316 27.14 9.76 -19.82
C ARG A 316 27.11 10.57 -18.53
N GLU A 317 26.09 11.40 -18.36
CA GLU A 317 25.82 12.23 -17.18
C GLU A 317 25.28 11.35 -16.03
N ASN A 318 24.36 10.44 -16.33
CA ASN A 318 23.70 9.56 -15.37
C ASN A 318 24.41 8.19 -15.22
N ARG A 319 25.74 8.19 -15.24
CA ARG A 319 26.61 7.00 -15.23
C ARG A 319 26.64 6.21 -13.90
N GLY A 320 25.70 6.44 -12.99
CA GLY A 320 25.69 5.86 -11.64
C GLY A 320 25.66 4.33 -11.63
N CYS A 321 25.04 3.71 -12.64
CA CYS A 321 24.80 2.28 -12.71
C CYS A 321 25.90 1.41 -13.38
N ILE A 322 27.08 1.98 -13.68
CA ILE A 322 28.16 1.23 -14.34
C ILE A 322 28.72 0.12 -13.42
N PHE A 323 28.78 0.36 -12.11
CA PHE A 323 29.23 -0.64 -11.14
C PHE A 323 28.31 -1.87 -11.11
N GLU A 324 27.00 -1.64 -11.10
CA GLU A 324 25.99 -2.70 -11.13
C GLU A 324 26.02 -3.45 -12.47
N LEU A 325 26.21 -2.75 -13.60
CA LEU A 325 26.40 -3.39 -14.91
C LEU A 325 27.60 -4.35 -14.93
N GLN A 326 28.76 -3.91 -14.42
CA GLN A 326 29.92 -4.80 -14.26
C GLN A 326 29.60 -5.98 -13.33
N THR A 327 28.93 -5.72 -12.21
CA THR A 327 28.60 -6.75 -11.21
C THR A 327 27.62 -7.80 -11.76
N LEU A 328 26.71 -7.42 -12.67
CA LEU A 328 25.84 -8.35 -13.37
C LEU A 328 26.62 -9.25 -14.34
N VAL A 329 27.54 -8.67 -15.12
CA VAL A 329 28.43 -9.43 -16.02
C VAL A 329 29.36 -10.36 -15.25
N ASP A 330 29.83 -9.94 -14.07
CA ASP A 330 30.74 -10.70 -13.21
C ASP A 330 30.10 -11.87 -12.45
N LEU A 331 28.82 -11.78 -12.05
CA LEU A 331 28.24 -12.65 -11.02
C LEU A 331 27.03 -13.50 -11.43
N ILE A 332 26.30 -13.17 -12.51
CA ILE A 332 25.06 -13.89 -12.88
C ILE A 332 25.00 -14.21 -14.38
N PRO A 333 24.49 -15.39 -14.81
CA PRO A 333 24.31 -15.68 -16.23
C PRO A 333 23.40 -14.63 -16.89
N LEU A 334 23.86 -13.95 -17.95
CA LEU A 334 23.13 -12.82 -18.56
C LEU A 334 21.73 -13.19 -19.07
N LYS A 335 21.45 -14.48 -19.33
CA LYS A 335 20.09 -14.97 -19.62
C LYS A 335 19.06 -14.66 -18.53
N ARG A 336 19.49 -14.50 -17.26
CA ARG A 336 18.65 -14.10 -16.11
C ARG A 336 18.44 -12.58 -15.99
N VAL A 337 19.14 -11.78 -16.80
CA VAL A 337 19.17 -10.32 -16.69
C VAL A 337 18.31 -9.69 -17.78
N VAL A 338 17.35 -8.85 -17.37
CA VAL A 338 16.49 -8.08 -18.28
C VAL A 338 16.77 -6.58 -18.11
N ILE A 339 17.32 -5.96 -19.15
CA ILE A 339 17.57 -4.52 -19.18
C ILE A 339 16.35 -3.80 -19.76
N LEU A 340 15.76 -2.90 -19.00
CA LEU A 340 14.67 -2.03 -19.43
C LEU A 340 15.23 -0.71 -19.98
N ILE A 341 15.04 -0.46 -21.27
CA ILE A 341 15.49 0.76 -21.98
C ILE A 341 14.30 1.51 -22.59
N ASP A 342 14.49 2.75 -23.04
CA ASP A 342 13.52 3.40 -23.94
C ASP A 342 14.12 4.39 -24.96
N HIS A 343 13.54 5.57 -25.12
CA HIS A 343 13.99 6.65 -26.01
C HIS A 343 14.84 7.72 -25.28
N THR A 344 14.97 7.61 -23.95
CA THR A 344 15.80 8.47 -23.09
C THR A 344 17.14 7.82 -22.72
N THR A 345 17.27 6.51 -22.94
CA THR A 345 18.51 5.76 -22.80
C THR A 345 19.46 6.12 -23.95
N ASP A 346 20.68 6.58 -23.64
CA ASP A 346 21.78 6.69 -24.60
C ASP A 346 22.25 5.27 -24.99
N TYR A 347 21.62 4.73 -26.05
CA TYR A 347 21.89 3.36 -26.49
C TYR A 347 23.34 3.17 -26.98
N PRO A 348 23.96 4.07 -27.77
CA PRO A 348 25.38 3.97 -28.10
C PRO A 348 26.30 3.95 -26.87
N PHE A 349 26.04 4.78 -25.86
CA PHE A 349 26.83 4.73 -24.61
C PHE A 349 26.58 3.46 -23.81
N LEU A 350 25.35 2.95 -23.77
CA LEU A 350 25.03 1.67 -23.14
C LEU A 350 25.75 0.50 -23.83
N GLU A 351 25.79 0.45 -25.16
CA GLU A 351 26.50 -0.60 -25.90
C GLU A 351 28.00 -0.58 -25.62
N VAL A 352 28.63 0.61 -25.67
CA VAL A 352 30.06 0.77 -25.32
C VAL A 352 30.32 0.38 -23.86
N THR A 353 29.43 0.73 -22.93
CA THR A 353 29.54 0.36 -21.51
C THR A 353 29.46 -1.16 -21.33
N LEU A 354 28.49 -1.82 -21.98
CA LEU A 354 28.33 -3.27 -21.91
C LEU A 354 29.51 -4.03 -22.52
N ARG A 355 30.05 -3.55 -23.65
CA ARG A 355 31.28 -4.10 -24.25
C ARG A 355 32.47 -3.97 -23.31
N HIS A 356 32.66 -2.81 -22.69
CA HIS A 356 33.72 -2.61 -21.72
C HIS A 356 33.56 -3.51 -20.47
N CYS A 357 32.33 -3.71 -19.99
CA CYS A 357 32.07 -4.62 -18.87
C CYS A 357 32.34 -6.09 -19.22
N TRP A 358 32.10 -6.48 -20.48
CA TRP A 358 32.41 -7.80 -21.02
C TRP A 358 33.92 -8.03 -21.20
N GLU A 359 34.63 -7.03 -21.72
CA GLU A 359 36.11 -7.05 -21.86
C GLU A 359 36.82 -7.03 -20.49
N GLY A 360 36.26 -6.34 -19.50
CA GLY A 360 36.74 -6.29 -18.12
C GLY A 360 36.21 -7.39 -17.19
N MET A 361 35.46 -8.36 -17.72
CA MET A 361 34.79 -9.41 -16.96
C MET A 361 35.77 -10.29 -16.17
N ARG A 362 35.39 -10.64 -14.93
CA ARG A 362 36.19 -11.58 -14.12
C ARG A 362 36.26 -12.96 -14.76
N ALA A 363 37.43 -13.60 -14.70
CA ALA A 363 37.64 -14.99 -15.09
C ALA A 363 36.82 -16.01 -14.28
N SER A 364 36.22 -15.60 -13.15
CA SER A 364 35.28 -16.40 -12.36
C SER A 364 33.80 -16.19 -12.75
N SER A 365 33.51 -15.44 -13.81
CA SER A 365 32.14 -15.13 -14.22
C SER A 365 31.45 -16.36 -14.82
N PRO A 366 30.16 -16.59 -14.53
CA PRO A 366 29.37 -17.63 -15.19
C PRO A 366 29.11 -17.35 -16.69
N ASN A 367 29.59 -16.23 -17.23
CA ASN A 367 29.54 -15.91 -18.64
C ASN A 367 30.91 -16.07 -19.36
N ALA A 368 31.98 -16.39 -18.63
CA ALA A 368 33.34 -16.47 -19.19
C ALA A 368 33.55 -17.63 -20.17
N ASP A 369 32.84 -18.75 -19.98
CA ASP A 369 32.89 -19.94 -20.85
C ASP A 369 32.05 -19.80 -22.14
N SER A 370 31.65 -18.58 -22.52
CA SER A 370 30.74 -18.33 -23.64
C SER A 370 31.22 -17.18 -24.54
N ASP A 371 31.72 -17.51 -25.73
CA ASP A 371 32.16 -16.52 -26.75
C ASP A 371 31.06 -15.49 -27.12
N VAL A 372 29.79 -15.86 -26.95
CA VAL A 372 28.62 -15.00 -27.18
C VAL A 372 27.59 -15.20 -26.06
N ALA A 373 27.36 -14.17 -25.25
CA ALA A 373 26.23 -14.11 -24.34
C ALA A 373 25.10 -13.19 -24.87
N THR A 374 23.85 -13.64 -24.73
CA THR A 374 22.66 -12.86 -25.12
C THR A 374 22.03 -12.18 -23.91
N LEU A 375 22.11 -10.85 -23.89
CA LEU A 375 21.45 -10.01 -22.88
C LEU A 375 20.02 -9.66 -23.31
N GLN A 376 19.04 -9.74 -22.40
CA GLN A 376 17.64 -9.49 -22.75
C GLN A 376 17.30 -7.99 -22.64
N LEU A 377 17.21 -7.29 -23.78
CA LEU A 377 16.84 -5.87 -23.82
C LEU A 377 15.33 -5.70 -24.07
N LEU A 378 14.59 -5.25 -23.06
CA LEU A 378 13.19 -4.87 -23.14
C LEU A 378 13.06 -3.37 -23.40
N ARG A 379 12.59 -2.98 -24.59
CA ARG A 379 12.25 -1.58 -24.89
C ARG A 379 10.86 -1.24 -24.31
N ALA A 380 10.80 -0.27 -23.40
CA ALA A 380 9.56 0.15 -22.77
C ALA A 380 8.60 0.77 -23.81
N GLU A 381 7.37 0.25 -23.84
CA GLU A 381 6.33 0.63 -24.78
C GLU A 381 5.60 1.92 -24.31
N ARG A 382 4.74 2.48 -25.17
CA ARG A 382 3.86 3.60 -24.77
C ARG A 382 2.92 3.22 -23.63
N SER A 383 2.54 1.94 -23.52
CA SER A 383 1.75 1.40 -22.42
C SER A 383 2.63 0.73 -21.37
N VAL A 384 2.54 1.20 -20.13
CA VAL A 384 3.25 0.60 -18.99
C VAL A 384 2.72 -0.82 -18.72
N SER A 385 1.40 -1.04 -18.85
CA SER A 385 0.79 -2.36 -18.67
C SER A 385 1.26 -3.38 -19.72
N ALA A 386 1.42 -2.96 -20.98
CA ALA A 386 1.95 -3.82 -22.04
C ALA A 386 3.44 -4.15 -21.82
N THR A 387 4.24 -3.15 -21.41
CA THR A 387 5.64 -3.37 -21.02
C THR A 387 5.75 -4.39 -19.89
N VAL A 388 4.92 -4.27 -18.84
CA VAL A 388 4.92 -5.23 -17.72
C VAL A 388 4.36 -6.59 -18.16
N ASN A 389 3.34 -6.68 -19.02
CA ASN A 389 2.87 -7.97 -19.58
C ASN A 389 4.01 -8.72 -20.28
N ARG A 390 4.75 -8.03 -21.16
CA ARG A 390 5.86 -8.59 -21.91
C ARG A 390 7.03 -8.99 -21.01
N LEU A 391 7.28 -8.21 -19.95
CA LEU A 391 8.25 -8.54 -18.92
C LEU A 391 7.87 -9.83 -18.17
N MET A 392 6.62 -9.99 -17.73
CA MET A 392 6.18 -11.22 -17.05
C MET A 392 6.48 -12.45 -17.90
N LEU A 393 6.11 -12.43 -19.19
CA LEU A 393 6.36 -13.53 -20.13
C LEU A 393 7.86 -13.85 -20.29
N ILE A 394 8.72 -12.84 -20.35
CA ILE A 394 10.17 -13.03 -20.37
C ILE A 394 10.64 -13.72 -19.08
N CYS A 395 10.20 -13.24 -17.92
CA CYS A 395 10.61 -13.75 -16.63
C CYS A 395 10.04 -15.15 -16.31
N ASP A 396 8.85 -15.49 -16.83
CA ASP A 396 8.27 -16.83 -16.76
C ASP A 396 9.16 -17.83 -17.54
N HIS A 397 9.66 -17.45 -18.72
CA HIS A 397 10.64 -18.25 -19.47
C HIS A 397 12.00 -18.36 -18.75
N ILE A 398 12.48 -17.29 -18.09
CA ILE A 398 13.71 -17.35 -17.28
C ILE A 398 13.52 -18.36 -16.14
N SER A 399 12.44 -18.23 -15.36
CA SER A 399 12.14 -19.08 -14.21
C SER A 399 11.92 -20.54 -14.60
N ALA A 400 11.31 -20.81 -15.76
CA ALA A 400 11.19 -22.15 -16.33
C ALA A 400 12.54 -22.74 -16.80
N SER A 401 13.58 -21.90 -16.99
CA SER A 401 14.94 -22.33 -17.36
C SER A 401 15.91 -22.44 -16.17
N THR A 402 15.46 -22.06 -14.97
CA THR A 402 16.23 -22.15 -13.72
C THR A 402 15.62 -23.13 -12.72
N GLY A 403 14.29 -23.27 -12.71
CA GLY A 403 13.60 -24.30 -11.95
C GLY A 403 13.69 -25.67 -12.62
N THR A 404 14.18 -26.67 -11.89
CA THR A 404 14.05 -28.09 -12.28
C THR A 404 12.59 -28.50 -12.43
N GLU A 405 12.30 -29.41 -13.35
CA GLU A 405 10.94 -29.75 -13.77
C GLU A 405 10.01 -30.19 -12.62
N LEU A 406 8.77 -29.70 -12.66
CA LEU A 406 7.62 -30.33 -12.02
C LEU A 406 6.50 -30.42 -13.08
N PRO A 407 6.03 -31.63 -13.45
CA PRO A 407 5.17 -31.80 -14.62
C PRO A 407 3.75 -31.29 -14.38
N LEU A 408 3.27 -30.41 -15.27
CA LEU A 408 1.86 -30.01 -15.36
C LEU A 408 0.99 -31.09 -16.05
N ASN A 409 1.05 -32.32 -15.53
CA ASN A 409 0.10 -33.39 -15.84
C ASN A 409 -0.87 -33.54 -14.66
N GLY A 410 -2.02 -32.86 -14.70
CA GLY A 410 -2.99 -32.88 -13.60
C GLY A 410 -4.30 -32.15 -13.88
N ALA A 411 -5.27 -32.87 -14.46
CA ALA A 411 -6.71 -32.57 -14.48
C ALA A 411 -7.16 -31.19 -14.99
N LEU A 412 -7.41 -31.11 -16.30
CA LEU A 412 -8.57 -30.38 -16.85
C LEU A 412 -9.59 -31.41 -17.38
N THR A 413 -10.44 -31.90 -16.48
CA THR A 413 -11.58 -32.79 -16.78
C THR A 413 -12.69 -32.52 -15.76
N SER A 414 -13.93 -32.38 -16.26
CA SER A 414 -15.15 -31.92 -15.56
C SER A 414 -15.05 -30.54 -14.93
#